data_AF-A0A9D2PNI6-F1
#
_entry.id   AF-A0A9D2PNI6-F1
#
_cell.length_a   1.000
_cell.length_b   1.000
_cell.length_c   1.000
_cell.angle_alpha   90.00
_cell.angle_beta   90.00
_cell.angle_gamma   90.00
#
_symmetry.space_group_name_H-M   'P 1'
#
loop_
_entity.id
_entity.type
_entity.pdbx_description
1 polymer ?
#
loop_
_entity_poly.entity_id
_entity_poly.type
_entity_poly.pdbx_seq_one_letter_code
_entity_poly.pdbx_strand_id
1 'polypeptide(L)'
;MKFTKKGIFITLFVVLLGVCLILAPSYLCGFIKNTLVAYENKKEALKEDHWIYDQEGRRFVYHDGTFIQDASHTFDGVTYYFDTRGYVKTGWIQESGKLFHMESDGSPSKGWLEDEDGKYYLNDDGSPKTGWNDLDGKKYYFQSDGLMAVGFTEVDGALCYFHEDGSASAGWVDKDGKKYYADENGKLAVGTKDIDGNTYYFHEDGSMATGWIKTGTDRYYMNADGTMAKNSWIEDSGQKYFAGEDGKILSGWVSISGKNYYFTEEGLAASPGWMKQGDKWYYINSDGSARTGLFQDGGKWYFLNGDGTFKTGWVESAGKKYYLANYQLMTGWRKIDDKQYYFYQDGTMATGWITIDNKSYYLKEDGSLDPSAGDKDQTQQTEQISQNP
;
A
#
# COMPACT_ATOMS: atom_id res chain seq x y z
N MET A 1 -45.92 -98.35 12.84
CA MET A 1 -46.54 -98.14 11.51
C MET A 1 -45.47 -97.56 10.59
N LYS A 2 -44.93 -98.35 9.65
CA LYS A 2 -43.85 -97.93 8.74
C LYS A 2 -44.43 -97.01 7.67
N PHE A 3 -44.23 -95.70 7.77
CA PHE A 3 -44.52 -94.78 6.67
C PHE A 3 -43.36 -94.83 5.67
N THR A 4 -43.61 -95.38 4.48
CA THR A 4 -42.62 -95.48 3.41
C THR A 4 -42.36 -94.10 2.79
N LYS A 5 -41.08 -93.80 2.49
CA LYS A 5 -40.59 -92.54 1.88
C LYS A 5 -41.33 -92.10 0.60
N LYS A 6 -42.08 -92.99 -0.06
CA LYS A 6 -42.93 -92.65 -1.23
C LYS A 6 -44.21 -91.88 -0.87
N GLY A 7 -44.74 -92.02 0.36
CA GLY A 7 -45.96 -91.32 0.77
C GLY A 7 -45.74 -89.83 1.04
N ILE A 8 -44.65 -89.50 1.74
CA ILE A 8 -44.35 -88.11 2.13
C ILE A 8 -43.99 -87.24 0.92
N PHE A 9 -43.32 -87.79 -0.09
CA PHE A 9 -42.96 -87.05 -1.30
C PHE A 9 -44.18 -86.70 -2.17
N ILE A 10 -45.17 -87.59 -2.26
CA ILE A 10 -46.39 -87.33 -3.04
C ILE A 10 -47.29 -86.33 -2.31
N THR A 11 -47.39 -86.40 -0.97
CA THR A 11 -48.19 -85.42 -0.22
C THR A 11 -47.55 -84.03 -0.22
N LEU A 12 -46.22 -83.90 -0.12
CA LEU A 12 -45.56 -82.60 -0.20
C LEU A 12 -45.64 -81.99 -1.61
N PHE A 13 -45.54 -82.82 -2.66
CA PHE A 13 -45.65 -82.36 -4.05
C PHE A 13 -47.07 -81.94 -4.42
N VAL A 14 -48.10 -82.63 -3.91
CA VAL A 14 -49.52 -82.25 -4.08
C VAL A 14 -49.87 -80.99 -3.29
N VAL A 15 -49.30 -80.79 -2.10
CA VAL A 15 -49.46 -79.54 -1.34
C VAL A 15 -48.70 -78.38 -2.02
N LEU A 16 -47.49 -78.59 -2.55
CA LEU A 16 -46.77 -77.54 -3.29
C LEU A 16 -47.47 -77.18 -4.62
N LEU A 17 -47.97 -78.17 -5.38
CA LEU A 17 -48.75 -77.92 -6.60
C LEU A 17 -50.12 -77.31 -6.29
N GLY A 18 -50.77 -77.71 -5.20
CA GLY A 18 -52.03 -77.13 -4.74
C GLY A 18 -51.86 -75.68 -4.29
N VAL A 19 -50.81 -75.36 -3.54
CA VAL A 19 -50.47 -73.98 -3.15
C VAL A 19 -50.05 -73.15 -4.36
N CYS A 20 -49.30 -73.70 -5.32
CA CYS A 20 -49.03 -73.04 -6.61
C CYS A 20 -50.30 -72.85 -7.45
N LEU A 21 -51.24 -73.80 -7.50
CA LEU A 21 -52.48 -73.70 -8.28
C LEU A 21 -53.54 -72.80 -7.65
N ILE A 22 -53.45 -72.51 -6.34
CA ILE A 22 -54.35 -71.61 -5.63
C ILE A 22 -53.77 -70.18 -5.56
N LEU A 23 -52.45 -70.06 -5.38
CA LEU A 23 -51.77 -68.76 -5.33
C LEU A 23 -51.38 -68.23 -6.72
N ALA A 24 -51.07 -69.08 -7.71
CA ALA A 24 -50.71 -68.59 -9.04
C ALA A 24 -51.86 -67.83 -9.72
N PRO A 25 -53.14 -68.27 -9.70
CA PRO A 25 -54.22 -67.50 -10.32
C PRO A 25 -54.49 -66.19 -9.60
N SER A 26 -54.35 -66.13 -8.27
CA SER A 26 -54.59 -64.90 -7.50
C SER A 26 -53.43 -63.90 -7.65
N TYR A 27 -52.18 -64.35 -7.69
CA TYR A 27 -51.02 -63.52 -8.04
C TYR A 27 -51.06 -63.09 -9.51
N LEU A 28 -51.39 -63.99 -10.44
CA LEU A 28 -51.50 -63.70 -11.87
C LEU A 28 -52.67 -62.74 -12.13
N CYS A 29 -53.80 -62.91 -11.44
CA CYS A 29 -54.97 -62.02 -11.55
C CYS A 29 -54.72 -60.67 -10.88
N GLY A 30 -53.98 -60.61 -9.76
CA GLY A 30 -53.50 -59.36 -9.18
C GLY A 30 -52.51 -58.62 -10.11
N PHE A 31 -51.58 -59.35 -10.73
CA PHE A 31 -50.65 -58.81 -11.73
C PHE A 31 -51.37 -58.32 -12.99
N ILE A 32 -52.32 -59.10 -13.52
CA ILE A 32 -53.16 -58.75 -14.68
C ILE A 32 -54.07 -57.56 -14.36
N LYS A 33 -54.67 -57.51 -13.16
CA LYS A 33 -55.52 -56.38 -12.73
C LYS A 33 -54.70 -55.11 -12.54
N ASN A 34 -53.51 -55.20 -11.94
CA ASN A 34 -52.62 -54.05 -11.82
C ASN A 34 -52.10 -53.59 -13.19
N THR A 35 -51.81 -54.51 -14.11
CA THR A 35 -51.42 -54.14 -15.49
C THR A 35 -52.59 -53.58 -16.32
N LEU A 36 -53.81 -54.06 -16.13
CA LEU A 36 -55.02 -53.49 -16.74
C LEU A 36 -55.36 -52.10 -16.19
N VAL A 37 -55.29 -51.92 -14.87
CA VAL A 37 -55.47 -50.60 -14.24
C VAL A 37 -54.36 -49.64 -14.69
N ALA A 38 -53.11 -50.09 -14.78
CA ALA A 38 -52.03 -49.29 -15.34
C ALA A 38 -52.26 -48.96 -16.83
N TYR A 39 -52.82 -49.89 -17.61
CA TYR A 39 -53.17 -49.68 -19.02
C TYR A 39 -54.33 -48.69 -19.19
N GLU A 40 -55.39 -48.80 -18.39
CA GLU A 40 -56.53 -47.88 -18.38
C GLU A 40 -56.12 -46.49 -17.89
N ASN A 41 -55.33 -46.40 -16.81
CA ASN A 41 -54.77 -45.14 -16.34
C ASN A 41 -53.87 -44.49 -17.41
N LYS A 42 -53.06 -45.27 -18.12
CA LYS A 42 -52.25 -44.77 -19.24
C LYS A 42 -53.13 -44.27 -20.40
N LYS A 43 -54.25 -44.94 -20.67
CA LYS A 43 -55.20 -44.56 -21.71
C LYS A 43 -56.00 -43.30 -21.36
N GLU A 44 -56.35 -43.11 -20.09
CA GLU A 44 -57.01 -41.89 -19.61
C GLU A 44 -56.02 -40.72 -19.50
N ALA A 45 -54.78 -40.95 -19.05
CA ALA A 45 -53.73 -39.93 -19.02
C ALA A 45 -53.40 -39.37 -20.42
N LEU A 46 -53.54 -40.18 -21.48
CA LEU A 46 -53.38 -39.73 -22.87
C LEU A 46 -54.48 -38.77 -23.36
N LYS A 47 -55.51 -38.49 -22.56
CA LYS A 47 -56.58 -37.52 -22.93
C LYS A 47 -56.33 -36.11 -22.40
N GLU A 48 -55.32 -35.92 -21.56
CA GLU A 48 -54.93 -34.62 -21.00
C GLU A 48 -53.45 -34.36 -21.28
N ASP A 49 -53.05 -33.10 -21.28
CA ASP A 49 -51.62 -32.75 -21.39
C ASP A 49 -50.91 -33.13 -20.08
N HIS A 50 -49.78 -33.82 -20.16
CA HIS A 50 -49.16 -34.39 -18.98
C HIS A 50 -47.63 -34.49 -19.09
N TRP A 51 -46.98 -34.57 -17.93
CA TRP A 51 -45.56 -34.87 -17.82
C TRP A 51 -45.32 -36.38 -17.89
N ILE A 52 -44.34 -36.79 -18.70
CA ILE A 52 -43.81 -38.15 -18.74
C ILE A 52 -42.42 -38.15 -18.10
N TYR A 53 -42.15 -39.19 -17.30
CA TYR A 53 -40.87 -39.41 -16.63
C TYR A 53 -40.34 -40.80 -16.99
N ASP A 54 -39.11 -40.86 -17.47
CA ASP A 54 -38.42 -42.10 -17.80
C ASP A 54 -36.90 -42.00 -17.54
N GLN A 55 -36.14 -42.97 -18.06
CA GLN A 55 -34.69 -43.03 -17.86
C GLN A 55 -33.92 -41.92 -18.59
N GLU A 56 -34.50 -41.30 -19.60
CA GLU A 56 -33.89 -40.20 -20.35
C GLU A 56 -34.19 -38.84 -19.71
N GLY A 57 -35.19 -38.77 -18.82
CA GLY A 57 -35.54 -37.57 -18.06
C GLY A 57 -37.04 -37.35 -18.04
N ARG A 58 -37.46 -36.08 -18.11
CA ARG A 58 -38.87 -35.74 -18.21
C ARG A 58 -39.21 -34.92 -19.44
N ARG A 59 -40.43 -35.06 -19.95
CA ARG A 59 -40.95 -34.30 -21.09
C ARG A 59 -42.44 -33.99 -20.92
N PHE A 60 -42.90 -32.92 -21.56
CA PHE A 60 -44.32 -32.57 -21.57
C PHE A 60 -44.95 -33.02 -22.89
N VAL A 61 -46.03 -33.80 -22.81
CA VAL A 61 -46.72 -34.37 -23.96
C VAL A 61 -48.15 -33.87 -23.98
N TYR A 62 -48.55 -33.29 -25.11
CA TYR A 62 -49.91 -32.83 -25.36
C TYR A 62 -50.84 -34.03 -25.59
N HIS A 63 -52.14 -33.85 -25.35
CA HIS A 63 -53.16 -34.88 -25.51
C HIS A 63 -53.25 -35.45 -26.94
N ASP A 64 -52.72 -34.76 -27.95
CA ASP A 64 -52.63 -35.23 -29.34
C ASP A 64 -51.39 -36.09 -29.62
N GLY A 65 -50.53 -36.29 -28.61
CA GLY A 65 -49.30 -37.07 -28.66
C GLY A 65 -48.08 -36.28 -29.14
N THR A 66 -48.23 -35.00 -29.50
CA THR A 66 -47.10 -34.11 -29.79
C THR A 66 -46.43 -33.63 -28.51
N PHE A 67 -45.22 -33.10 -28.63
CA PHE A 67 -44.44 -32.63 -27.48
C PHE A 67 -43.57 -31.42 -27.87
N ILE A 68 -43.15 -30.66 -26.87
CA ILE A 68 -42.33 -29.45 -27.06
C ILE A 68 -40.90 -29.88 -27.41
N GLN A 69 -40.30 -29.27 -28.43
CA GLN A 69 -38.92 -29.55 -28.87
C GLN A 69 -38.20 -28.24 -29.16
N ASP A 70 -36.90 -28.18 -28.84
CA ASP A 70 -36.02 -27.04 -29.14
C ASP A 70 -36.61 -25.67 -28.80
N ALA A 71 -37.36 -25.62 -27.69
CA ALA A 71 -38.09 -24.44 -27.26
C ALA A 71 -38.13 -24.39 -25.73
N SER A 72 -38.46 -23.21 -25.22
CA SER A 72 -38.84 -23.04 -23.82
C SER A 72 -40.35 -22.94 -23.68
N HIS A 73 -40.87 -23.35 -22.53
CA HIS A 73 -42.27 -23.19 -22.18
C HIS A 73 -42.44 -22.97 -20.69
N THR A 74 -43.35 -22.08 -20.32
CA THR A 74 -43.64 -21.76 -18.93
C THR A 74 -44.87 -22.51 -18.44
N PHE A 75 -44.70 -23.36 -17.44
CA PHE A 75 -45.79 -24.03 -16.74
C PHE A 75 -45.83 -23.53 -15.30
N ASP A 76 -47.00 -23.07 -14.84
CA ASP A 76 -47.22 -22.57 -13.47
C ASP A 76 -46.18 -21.53 -13.00
N GLY A 77 -45.75 -20.66 -13.92
CA GLY A 77 -44.75 -19.62 -13.66
C GLY A 77 -43.29 -20.09 -13.70
N VAL A 78 -43.03 -21.37 -13.98
CA VAL A 78 -41.70 -21.94 -14.13
C VAL A 78 -41.39 -22.19 -15.60
N THR A 79 -40.31 -21.59 -16.11
CA THR A 79 -39.86 -21.80 -17.49
C THR A 79 -38.98 -23.05 -17.56
N TYR A 80 -39.33 -23.96 -18.47
CA TYR A 80 -38.60 -25.17 -18.77
C TYR A 80 -38.06 -25.12 -20.19
N TYR A 81 -36.87 -25.68 -20.39
CA TYR A 81 -36.17 -25.69 -21.68
C TYR A 81 -36.09 -27.11 -22.20
N PHE A 82 -36.47 -27.34 -23.45
CA PHE A 82 -36.58 -28.68 -24.03
C PHE A 82 -35.52 -28.91 -25.12
N ASP A 83 -34.95 -30.11 -25.16
CA ASP A 83 -34.03 -30.55 -26.22
C ASP A 83 -34.77 -30.95 -27.52
N THR A 84 -34.03 -31.37 -28.54
CA THR A 84 -34.56 -31.81 -29.84
C THR A 84 -35.48 -33.03 -29.73
N ARG A 85 -35.33 -33.84 -28.67
CA ARG A 85 -36.14 -35.03 -28.38
C ARG A 85 -37.31 -34.71 -27.42
N GLY A 86 -37.41 -33.46 -27.00
CA GLY A 86 -38.42 -32.92 -26.11
C GLY A 86 -38.24 -33.23 -24.64
N TYR A 87 -37.05 -33.66 -24.21
CA TYR A 87 -36.75 -33.79 -22.79
C TYR A 87 -36.26 -32.47 -22.21
N VAL A 88 -36.57 -32.24 -20.94
CA VAL A 88 -36.15 -31.04 -20.21
C VAL A 88 -34.64 -31.05 -20.02
N LYS A 89 -33.99 -29.99 -20.48
CA LYS A 89 -32.58 -29.67 -20.24
C LYS A 89 -32.37 -29.31 -18.75
N THR A 90 -31.21 -29.68 -18.22
CA THR A 90 -30.80 -29.40 -16.83
C THR A 90 -29.36 -28.89 -16.81
N GLY A 91 -28.91 -28.30 -15.68
CA GLY A 91 -27.60 -27.65 -15.56
C GLY A 91 -27.56 -26.30 -16.28
N TRP A 92 -26.37 -25.90 -16.73
CA TRP A 92 -26.17 -24.67 -17.50
C TRP A 92 -26.79 -24.75 -18.90
N ILE A 93 -27.63 -23.77 -19.23
CA ILE A 93 -28.36 -23.65 -20.48
C ILE A 93 -28.18 -22.24 -21.04
N GLN A 94 -27.81 -22.13 -22.31
CA GLN A 94 -27.73 -20.86 -23.03
C GLN A 94 -28.86 -20.76 -24.06
N GLU A 95 -29.71 -19.73 -23.92
CA GLU A 95 -30.88 -19.51 -24.78
C GLU A 95 -30.98 -18.02 -25.15
N SER A 96 -31.08 -17.73 -26.44
CA SER A 96 -31.14 -16.34 -26.96
C SER A 96 -30.01 -15.42 -26.44
N GLY A 97 -28.82 -15.97 -26.20
CA GLY A 97 -27.66 -15.23 -25.66
C GLY A 97 -27.67 -15.01 -24.15
N LYS A 98 -28.67 -15.53 -23.42
CA LYS A 98 -28.75 -15.50 -21.96
C LYS A 98 -28.43 -16.86 -21.36
N LEU A 99 -27.75 -16.85 -20.22
CA LEU A 99 -27.37 -18.05 -19.48
C LEU A 99 -28.36 -18.29 -18.32
N PHE A 100 -28.71 -19.55 -18.10
CA PHE A 100 -29.56 -20.01 -17.00
C PHE A 100 -28.99 -21.29 -16.40
N HIS A 101 -29.11 -21.50 -15.10
CA HIS A 101 -28.84 -22.78 -14.47
C HIS A 101 -30.15 -23.42 -13.98
N MET A 102 -30.37 -24.68 -14.35
CA MET A 102 -31.55 -25.44 -13.98
C MET A 102 -31.16 -26.64 -13.11
N GLU A 103 -31.94 -26.89 -12.06
CA GLU A 103 -31.81 -28.06 -11.19
C GLU A 103 -32.04 -29.38 -11.95
N SER A 104 -31.76 -30.51 -11.29
CA SER A 104 -31.99 -31.84 -11.88
C SER A 104 -33.46 -32.11 -12.22
N ASP A 105 -34.37 -31.42 -11.53
CA ASP A 105 -35.80 -31.45 -11.84
C ASP A 105 -36.18 -30.36 -12.86
N GLY A 106 -35.22 -29.74 -13.55
CA GLY A 106 -35.42 -28.69 -14.55
C GLY A 106 -36.08 -27.40 -14.05
N SER A 107 -36.29 -27.21 -12.74
CA SER A 107 -36.67 -25.91 -12.20
C SER A 107 -35.45 -24.98 -12.12
N PRO A 108 -35.61 -23.65 -12.14
CA PRO A 108 -34.46 -22.74 -12.06
C PRO A 108 -33.75 -22.82 -10.71
N SER A 109 -32.42 -22.89 -10.73
CA SER A 109 -31.59 -22.74 -9.53
C SER A 109 -31.67 -21.31 -8.99
N LYS A 110 -31.50 -21.14 -7.68
CA LYS A 110 -31.65 -19.84 -7.01
C LYS A 110 -30.59 -19.62 -5.93
N GLY A 111 -30.10 -18.38 -5.81
CA GLY A 111 -29.11 -18.03 -4.81
C GLY A 111 -27.72 -18.57 -5.16
N TRP A 112 -26.93 -18.95 -4.16
CA TRP A 112 -25.56 -19.40 -4.36
C TRP A 112 -25.47 -20.74 -5.09
N LEU A 113 -24.65 -20.77 -6.14
CA LEU A 113 -24.23 -21.99 -6.85
C LEU A 113 -22.71 -21.97 -6.95
N GLU A 114 -22.09 -23.14 -6.81
CA GLU A 114 -20.65 -23.33 -7.00
C GLU A 114 -20.45 -24.52 -7.94
N ASP A 115 -19.61 -24.31 -8.96
CA ASP A 115 -19.18 -25.35 -9.89
C ASP A 115 -17.65 -25.35 -10.03
N GLU A 116 -17.13 -25.96 -11.10
CA GLU A 116 -15.69 -26.05 -11.34
C GLU A 116 -15.02 -24.71 -11.71
N ASP A 117 -15.79 -23.75 -12.23
CA ASP A 117 -15.30 -22.44 -12.65
C ASP A 117 -15.36 -21.42 -11.50
N GLY A 118 -16.34 -21.56 -10.60
CA GLY A 118 -16.39 -20.78 -9.38
C GLY A 118 -17.80 -20.60 -8.81
N LYS A 119 -18.04 -19.44 -8.19
CA LYS A 119 -19.31 -19.13 -7.52
C LYS A 119 -20.15 -18.16 -8.32
N TYR A 120 -21.45 -18.40 -8.30
CA TYR A 120 -22.49 -17.59 -8.94
C TYR A 120 -23.58 -17.26 -7.94
N TYR A 121 -24.35 -16.21 -8.21
CA TYR A 121 -25.59 -15.95 -7.51
C TYR A 121 -26.74 -15.87 -8.51
N LEU A 122 -27.66 -16.82 -8.47
CA LEU A 122 -28.74 -16.97 -9.43
C LEU A 122 -29.98 -16.19 -8.98
N ASN A 123 -30.59 -15.48 -9.93
CA ASN A 123 -31.90 -14.86 -9.76
C ASN A 123 -33.00 -15.93 -9.71
N ASP A 124 -34.24 -15.52 -9.43
CA ASP A 124 -35.40 -16.43 -9.35
C ASP A 124 -35.69 -17.22 -10.64
N ASP A 125 -35.22 -16.73 -11.79
CA ASP A 125 -35.38 -17.36 -13.09
C ASP A 125 -34.18 -18.25 -13.49
N GLY A 126 -33.20 -18.42 -12.61
CA GLY A 126 -32.00 -19.22 -12.86
C GLY A 126 -30.91 -18.49 -13.62
N SER A 127 -31.12 -17.23 -14.04
CA SER A 127 -30.07 -16.42 -14.64
C SER A 127 -29.05 -15.95 -13.59
N PRO A 128 -27.74 -15.92 -13.89
CA PRO A 128 -26.77 -15.39 -12.95
C PRO A 128 -26.87 -13.87 -12.83
N LYS A 129 -26.67 -13.35 -11.61
CA LYS A 129 -26.43 -11.92 -11.39
C LYS A 129 -25.12 -11.50 -12.06
N THR A 130 -25.07 -10.24 -12.49
CA THR A 130 -23.87 -9.60 -13.04
C THR A 130 -23.73 -8.20 -12.43
N GLY A 131 -22.54 -7.62 -12.52
CA GLY A 131 -22.19 -6.33 -11.93
C GLY A 131 -22.17 -6.32 -10.40
N TRP A 132 -22.20 -5.11 -9.84
CA TRP A 132 -22.24 -4.87 -8.40
C TRP A 132 -23.58 -5.27 -7.80
N ASN A 133 -23.53 -6.05 -6.72
CA ASN A 133 -24.70 -6.51 -5.98
C ASN A 133 -24.43 -6.47 -4.47
N ASP A 134 -25.36 -5.90 -3.71
CA ASP A 134 -25.38 -5.95 -2.25
C ASP A 134 -26.19 -7.17 -1.78
N LEU A 135 -25.53 -8.10 -1.10
CA LEU A 135 -26.12 -9.32 -0.57
C LEU A 135 -25.80 -9.40 0.92
N ASP A 136 -26.82 -9.41 1.78
CA ASP A 136 -26.70 -9.49 3.24
C ASP A 136 -25.72 -8.46 3.86
N GLY A 137 -25.69 -7.25 3.30
CA GLY A 137 -24.82 -6.16 3.75
C GLY A 137 -23.36 -6.25 3.29
N LYS A 138 -23.03 -7.19 2.42
CA LYS A 138 -21.74 -7.31 1.73
C LYS A 138 -21.89 -6.98 0.25
N LYS A 139 -20.92 -6.25 -0.30
CA LYS A 139 -20.84 -5.95 -1.74
C LYS A 139 -20.10 -7.07 -2.46
N TYR A 140 -20.69 -7.53 -3.56
CA TYR A 140 -20.12 -8.52 -4.48
C TYR A 140 -20.07 -7.93 -5.88
N TYR A 141 -19.11 -8.37 -6.68
CA TYR A 141 -19.12 -8.11 -8.11
C TYR A 141 -19.18 -9.44 -8.86
N PHE A 142 -20.19 -9.59 -9.71
CA PHE A 142 -20.30 -10.73 -10.61
C PHE A 142 -19.91 -10.28 -12.00
N GLN A 143 -18.98 -11.00 -12.64
CA GLN A 143 -18.47 -10.68 -13.97
C GLN A 143 -19.57 -10.83 -15.03
N SER A 144 -19.27 -10.49 -16.29
CA SER A 144 -20.27 -10.51 -17.37
C SER A 144 -20.85 -11.90 -17.67
N ASP A 145 -20.10 -12.95 -17.33
CA ASP A 145 -20.52 -14.36 -17.40
C ASP A 145 -21.21 -14.86 -16.12
N GLY A 146 -21.29 -14.02 -15.08
CA GLY A 146 -21.90 -14.33 -13.80
C GLY A 146 -20.94 -14.85 -12.73
N LEU A 147 -19.66 -15.08 -13.05
CA LEU A 147 -18.67 -15.54 -12.07
C LEU A 147 -18.39 -14.45 -11.04
N MET A 148 -18.48 -14.80 -9.77
CA MET A 148 -18.14 -13.92 -8.66
C MET A 148 -16.65 -13.56 -8.68
N ALA A 149 -16.34 -12.27 -8.62
CA ALA A 149 -14.97 -11.78 -8.53
C ALA A 149 -14.35 -12.13 -7.18
N VAL A 150 -13.07 -12.51 -7.22
CA VAL A 150 -12.23 -12.80 -6.06
C VAL A 150 -10.83 -12.26 -6.30
N GLY A 151 -10.13 -11.85 -5.24
CA GLY A 151 -8.79 -11.27 -5.34
C GLY A 151 -8.77 -9.93 -6.07
N PHE A 152 -7.65 -9.64 -6.73
CA PHE A 152 -7.47 -8.42 -7.52
C PHE A 152 -8.23 -8.55 -8.84
N THR A 153 -9.24 -7.70 -9.05
CA THR A 153 -10.09 -7.70 -10.25
C THR A 153 -10.27 -6.27 -10.75
N GLU A 154 -10.10 -6.07 -12.06
CA GLU A 154 -10.38 -4.77 -12.68
C GLU A 154 -11.89 -4.61 -12.92
N VAL A 155 -12.45 -3.51 -12.40
CA VAL A 155 -13.86 -3.15 -12.53
C VAL A 155 -13.94 -1.71 -13.02
N ASP A 156 -14.55 -1.50 -14.18
CA ASP A 156 -14.73 -0.17 -14.80
C ASP A 156 -13.43 0.67 -14.89
N GLY A 157 -12.31 0.00 -15.22
CA GLY A 157 -10.99 0.63 -15.36
C GLY A 157 -10.29 0.95 -14.03
N ALA A 158 -10.76 0.38 -12.92
CA ALA A 158 -10.15 0.50 -11.60
C ALA A 158 -9.88 -0.87 -10.98
N LEU A 159 -8.69 -1.03 -10.39
CA LEU A 159 -8.36 -2.26 -9.67
C LEU A 159 -9.14 -2.29 -8.34
N CYS A 160 -9.89 -3.35 -8.12
CA CYS A 160 -10.58 -3.64 -6.87
C CYS A 160 -10.00 -4.89 -6.21
N TYR A 161 -10.16 -5.01 -4.90
CA TYR A 161 -9.82 -6.25 -4.19
C TYR A 161 -11.07 -6.85 -3.53
N PHE A 162 -11.31 -8.11 -3.85
CA PHE A 162 -12.37 -8.95 -3.29
C PHE A 162 -11.74 -10.03 -2.42
N HIS A 163 -12.29 -10.25 -1.24
CA HIS A 163 -11.87 -11.34 -0.37
C HIS A 163 -12.22 -12.71 -0.98
N GLU A 164 -11.70 -13.80 -0.41
CA GLU A 164 -11.97 -15.17 -0.89
C GLU A 164 -13.46 -15.54 -0.80
N ASP A 165 -14.20 -14.90 0.11
CA ASP A 165 -15.66 -15.05 0.22
C ASP A 165 -16.42 -14.22 -0.82
N GLY A 166 -15.73 -13.46 -1.68
CA GLY A 166 -16.27 -12.59 -2.74
C GLY A 166 -16.64 -11.19 -2.30
N SER A 167 -16.58 -10.88 -1.00
CA SER A 167 -16.91 -9.55 -0.52
C SER A 167 -15.84 -8.53 -0.89
N ALA A 168 -16.26 -7.35 -1.36
CA ALA A 168 -15.36 -6.25 -1.66
C ALA A 168 -14.73 -5.70 -0.37
N SER A 169 -13.42 -5.46 -0.39
CA SER A 169 -12.73 -4.86 0.75
C SER A 169 -13.08 -3.39 0.95
N ALA A 170 -12.94 -2.90 2.17
CA ALA A 170 -13.01 -1.46 2.48
C ALA A 170 -11.96 -1.13 3.55
N GLY A 171 -11.15 -0.10 3.29
CA GLY A 171 -10.03 0.29 4.13
C GLY A 171 -8.74 -0.49 3.85
N TRP A 172 -7.91 -0.68 4.88
CA TRP A 172 -6.60 -1.30 4.77
C TRP A 172 -6.68 -2.81 4.47
N VAL A 173 -5.92 -3.24 3.47
CA VAL A 173 -5.77 -4.64 3.06
C VAL A 173 -4.30 -5.03 3.13
N ASP A 174 -4.00 -6.16 3.77
CA ASP A 174 -2.67 -6.79 3.74
C ASP A 174 -2.76 -8.05 2.88
N LYS A 175 -1.93 -8.10 1.83
CA LYS A 175 -1.88 -9.24 0.92
C LYS A 175 -0.45 -9.45 0.45
N ASP A 176 0.07 -10.66 0.70
CA ASP A 176 1.39 -11.12 0.29
C ASP A 176 2.54 -10.18 0.74
N GLY A 177 2.41 -9.61 1.94
CA GLY A 177 3.38 -8.69 2.53
C GLY A 177 3.33 -7.26 1.97
N LYS A 178 2.36 -6.96 1.10
CA LYS A 178 2.06 -5.62 0.60
C LYS A 178 0.79 -5.09 1.26
N LYS A 179 0.75 -3.79 1.47
CA LYS A 179 -0.44 -3.08 1.96
C LYS A 179 -1.12 -2.34 0.84
N TYR A 180 -2.45 -2.28 0.89
CA TYR A 180 -3.32 -1.58 -0.04
C TYR A 180 -4.37 -0.83 0.77
N TYR A 181 -5.04 0.13 0.14
CA TYR A 181 -6.18 0.80 0.72
C TYR A 181 -7.34 0.81 -0.27
N ALA A 182 -8.45 0.18 0.09
CA ALA A 182 -9.68 0.16 -0.70
C ALA A 182 -10.65 1.24 -0.21
N ASP A 183 -11.36 1.89 -1.13
CA ASP A 183 -12.51 2.72 -0.77
C ASP A 183 -13.75 1.86 -0.41
N GLU A 184 -14.88 2.50 -0.09
CA GLU A 184 -16.14 1.83 0.28
C GLU A 184 -16.76 0.97 -0.84
N ASN A 185 -16.23 1.04 -2.05
CA ASN A 185 -16.65 0.26 -3.20
C ASN A 185 -15.55 -0.74 -3.64
N GLY A 186 -14.56 -1.02 -2.80
CA GLY A 186 -13.52 -2.00 -3.11
C GLY A 186 -12.40 -1.48 -4.00
N LYS A 187 -12.50 -0.25 -4.51
CA LYS A 187 -11.50 0.31 -5.44
C LYS A 187 -10.24 0.68 -4.69
N LEU A 188 -9.11 0.19 -5.19
CA LEU A 188 -7.81 0.44 -4.59
C LEU A 188 -7.33 1.87 -4.87
N ALA A 189 -6.73 2.46 -3.85
CA ALA A 189 -6.04 3.73 -3.92
C ALA A 189 -4.83 3.63 -4.85
N VAL A 190 -4.67 4.67 -5.68
CA VAL A 190 -3.50 4.90 -6.52
C VAL A 190 -3.06 6.34 -6.37
N GLY A 191 -1.75 6.59 -6.47
CA GLY A 191 -1.12 7.89 -6.26
C GLY A 191 -1.18 8.37 -4.81
N THR A 192 -1.07 9.68 -4.61
CA THR A 192 -1.07 10.29 -3.28
C THR A 192 -2.48 10.32 -2.67
N LYS A 193 -2.61 9.87 -1.41
CA LYS A 193 -3.87 9.88 -0.66
C LYS A 193 -3.64 10.29 0.79
N ASP A 194 -4.55 11.09 1.32
CA ASP A 194 -4.62 11.38 2.75
C ASP A 194 -5.62 10.43 3.41
N ILE A 195 -5.16 9.66 4.40
CA ILE A 195 -5.92 8.66 5.12
C ILE A 195 -5.68 8.91 6.61
N ASP A 196 -6.74 9.19 7.37
CA ASP A 196 -6.70 9.45 8.81
C ASP A 196 -5.67 10.52 9.24
N GLY A 197 -5.50 11.56 8.42
CA GLY A 197 -4.57 12.67 8.67
C GLY A 197 -3.12 12.42 8.28
N ASN A 198 -2.80 11.23 7.75
CA ASN A 198 -1.49 10.89 7.22
C ASN A 198 -1.52 10.82 5.69
N THR A 199 -0.46 11.31 5.05
CA THR A 199 -0.32 11.22 3.59
C THR A 199 0.42 9.94 3.21
N TYR A 200 -0.14 9.16 2.29
CA TYR A 200 0.41 7.94 1.72
C TYR A 200 0.58 8.10 0.21
N TYR A 201 1.41 7.25 -0.37
CA TYR A 201 1.53 7.10 -1.81
C TYR A 201 1.29 5.64 -2.18
N PHE A 202 0.44 5.39 -3.16
CA PHE A 202 0.16 4.06 -3.69
C PHE A 202 0.63 3.98 -5.15
N HIS A 203 1.30 2.89 -5.50
CA HIS A 203 1.71 2.60 -6.88
C HIS A 203 0.48 2.28 -7.75
N GLU A 204 0.68 2.22 -9.07
CA GLU A 204 -0.39 1.90 -10.04
C GLU A 204 -0.98 0.49 -9.82
N ASP A 205 -0.21 -0.44 -9.24
CA ASP A 205 -0.69 -1.77 -8.83
C ASP A 205 -1.48 -1.74 -7.50
N GLY A 206 -1.73 -0.54 -6.95
CA GLY A 206 -2.41 -0.29 -5.69
C GLY A 206 -1.55 -0.50 -4.45
N SER A 207 -0.31 -0.97 -4.57
CA SER A 207 0.53 -1.25 -3.41
C SER A 207 1.05 0.04 -2.77
N MET A 208 1.00 0.10 -1.44
CA MET A 208 1.49 1.23 -0.65
C MET A 208 3.01 1.32 -0.75
N ALA A 209 3.50 2.50 -1.11
CA ALA A 209 4.92 2.77 -1.20
C ALA A 209 5.58 2.94 0.16
N THR A 210 6.84 2.52 0.23
CA THR A 210 7.79 2.86 1.29
C THR A 210 9.10 3.31 0.64
N GLY A 211 9.85 4.18 1.30
CA GLY A 211 11.10 4.75 0.80
C GLY A 211 10.88 5.86 -0.24
N TRP A 212 11.80 5.97 -1.19
CA TRP A 212 11.89 7.10 -2.11
C TRP A 212 10.83 7.09 -3.20
N ILE A 213 10.13 8.22 -3.36
CA ILE A 213 9.20 8.48 -4.47
C ILE A 213 9.64 9.72 -5.22
N LYS A 214 9.54 9.67 -6.55
CA LYS A 214 9.85 10.79 -7.44
C LYS A 214 8.65 11.09 -8.33
N THR A 215 8.17 12.33 -8.30
CA THR A 215 7.08 12.80 -9.15
C THR A 215 7.52 14.06 -9.91
N GLY A 216 7.78 13.93 -11.20
CA GLY A 216 8.40 15.01 -11.98
C GLY A 216 9.82 15.33 -11.45
N THR A 217 10.05 16.59 -11.06
CA THR A 217 11.31 17.05 -10.45
C THR A 217 11.36 16.82 -8.95
N ASP A 218 10.20 16.64 -8.30
CA ASP A 218 10.09 16.59 -6.85
C ASP A 218 10.36 15.18 -6.33
N ARG A 219 10.95 15.12 -5.14
CA ARG A 219 11.23 13.87 -4.42
C ARG A 219 10.57 13.91 -3.06
N TYR A 220 10.10 12.75 -2.62
CA TYR A 220 9.43 12.51 -1.34
C TYR A 220 10.02 11.25 -0.72
N TYR A 221 9.85 11.10 0.58
CA TYR A 221 10.22 9.90 1.30
C TYR A 221 9.02 9.39 2.09
N MET A 222 8.67 8.14 1.84
CA MET A 222 7.64 7.40 2.56
C MET A 222 8.32 6.60 3.67
N ASN A 223 7.92 6.78 4.91
CA ASN A 223 8.45 6.03 6.05
C ASN A 223 8.10 4.54 5.94
N ALA A 224 8.68 3.72 6.82
CA ALA A 224 8.43 2.27 6.83
C ALA A 224 6.96 1.91 7.10
N ASP A 225 6.20 2.78 7.78
CA ASP A 225 4.76 2.63 7.99
C ASP A 225 3.90 3.17 6.81
N GLY A 226 4.55 3.68 5.77
CA GLY A 226 3.94 4.25 4.58
C GLY A 226 3.60 5.74 4.68
N THR A 227 3.75 6.37 5.84
CA THR A 227 3.46 7.81 5.99
C THR A 227 4.52 8.66 5.30
N MET A 228 4.12 9.75 4.66
CA MET A 228 5.05 10.68 4.03
C MET A 228 5.77 11.51 5.08
N ALA A 229 7.11 11.54 5.04
CA ALA A 229 7.92 12.42 5.86
C ALA A 229 7.57 13.90 5.57
N LYS A 230 7.34 14.69 6.62
CA LYS A 230 7.03 16.13 6.56
C LYS A 230 7.68 16.84 7.72
N ASN A 231 8.30 18.00 7.47
CA ASN A 231 9.04 18.78 8.47
C ASN A 231 10.01 17.94 9.32
N SER A 232 10.67 16.98 8.69
CA SER A 232 11.45 15.96 9.40
C SER A 232 12.74 15.60 8.69
N TRP A 233 13.75 15.25 9.48
CA TRP A 233 14.97 14.63 9.00
C TRP A 233 14.69 13.21 8.52
N ILE A 234 15.35 12.83 7.43
CA ILE A 234 15.37 11.48 6.89
C ILE A 234 16.82 11.03 6.89
N GLU A 235 17.08 9.85 7.44
CA GLU A 235 18.37 9.18 7.34
C GLU A 235 18.19 7.89 6.56
N ASP A 236 18.84 7.80 5.41
CA ASP A 236 18.79 6.63 4.54
C ASP A 236 20.20 6.29 4.09
N SER A 237 20.63 5.06 4.35
CA SER A 237 21.97 4.56 4.01
C SER A 237 23.13 5.47 4.49
N GLY A 238 22.97 6.10 5.66
CA GLY A 238 23.94 7.03 6.26
C GLY A 238 23.95 8.44 5.64
N GLN A 239 23.08 8.70 4.66
CA GLN A 239 22.86 10.02 4.07
C GLN A 239 21.69 10.71 4.74
N LYS A 240 21.79 12.03 4.92
CA LYS A 240 20.77 12.84 5.58
C LYS A 240 20.08 13.77 4.59
N TYR A 241 18.78 13.85 4.72
CA TYR A 241 17.89 14.72 3.94
C TYR A 241 16.91 15.41 4.88
N PHE A 242 16.21 16.42 4.39
CA PHE A 242 15.11 17.03 5.12
C PHE A 242 13.90 17.18 4.22
N ALA A 243 12.77 16.65 4.67
CA ALA A 243 11.48 16.88 4.03
C ALA A 243 10.86 18.17 4.56
N GLY A 244 10.46 19.07 3.66
CA GLY A 244 9.71 20.28 3.99
C GLY A 244 8.29 19.98 4.47
N GLU A 245 7.52 21.04 4.68
CA GLU A 245 6.13 20.95 5.16
C GLU A 245 5.20 20.22 4.17
N ASP A 246 5.43 20.41 2.88
CA ASP A 246 4.72 19.74 1.80
C ASP A 246 5.28 18.32 1.51
N GLY A 247 6.28 17.89 2.27
CA GLY A 247 6.96 16.59 2.13
C GLY A 247 8.03 16.55 1.05
N LYS A 248 8.24 17.64 0.30
CA LYS A 248 9.29 17.70 -0.72
C LYS A 248 10.65 17.71 -0.04
N ILE A 249 11.60 16.99 -0.62
CA ILE A 249 12.98 17.05 -0.15
C ILE A 249 13.59 18.40 -0.51
N LEU A 250 14.12 19.08 0.51
CA LEU A 250 14.69 20.41 0.37
C LEU A 250 16.09 20.37 -0.25
N SER A 251 16.44 21.44 -0.95
CA SER A 251 17.78 21.69 -1.52
C SER A 251 18.23 23.12 -1.20
N GLY A 252 19.53 23.38 -1.32
CA GLY A 252 20.13 24.68 -1.06
C GLY A 252 20.25 25.02 0.43
N TRP A 253 20.37 26.32 0.73
CA TRP A 253 20.47 26.83 2.10
C TRP A 253 19.09 26.89 2.75
N VAL A 254 18.93 26.21 3.89
CA VAL A 254 17.67 26.11 4.62
C VAL A 254 17.90 26.38 6.11
N SER A 255 17.01 27.16 6.73
CA SER A 255 17.01 27.36 8.18
C SER A 255 16.03 26.38 8.85
N ILE A 256 16.54 25.53 9.75
CA ILE A 256 15.77 24.52 10.47
C ILE A 256 16.04 24.74 11.96
N SER A 257 14.99 25.09 12.71
CA SER A 257 15.05 25.35 14.16
C SER A 257 16.16 26.33 14.57
N GLY A 258 16.34 27.41 13.79
CA GLY A 258 17.32 28.46 14.06
C GLY A 258 18.76 28.14 13.67
N LYS A 259 19.01 26.97 13.06
CA LYS A 259 20.31 26.59 12.49
C LYS A 259 20.22 26.55 10.97
N ASN A 260 21.28 26.95 10.29
CA ASN A 260 21.33 26.92 8.82
C ASN A 260 22.02 25.64 8.36
N TYR A 261 21.43 24.96 7.38
CA TYR A 261 21.92 23.75 6.75
C TYR A 261 22.03 23.99 5.25
N TYR A 262 22.97 23.30 4.61
CA TYR A 262 23.04 23.26 3.16
C TYR A 262 22.72 21.86 2.68
N PHE A 263 21.80 21.76 1.73
CA PHE A 263 21.45 20.54 1.03
C PHE A 263 21.90 20.66 -0.43
N THR A 264 22.46 19.61 -1.03
CA THR A 264 22.81 19.60 -2.46
C THR A 264 21.56 19.67 -3.34
N GLU A 265 21.72 19.77 -4.66
CA GLU A 265 20.59 19.72 -5.60
C GLU A 265 19.81 18.38 -5.49
N GLU A 266 20.50 17.30 -5.12
CA GLU A 266 19.93 15.99 -4.82
C GLU A 266 19.37 15.88 -3.39
N GLY A 267 19.39 16.96 -2.62
CA GLY A 267 18.84 17.05 -1.27
C GLY A 267 19.74 16.50 -0.17
N LEU A 268 20.99 16.16 -0.47
CA LEU A 268 21.93 15.61 0.52
C LEU A 268 22.43 16.72 1.45
N ALA A 269 22.30 16.53 2.76
CA ALA A 269 22.89 17.45 3.74
C ALA A 269 24.41 17.48 3.59
N ALA A 270 24.99 18.68 3.66
CA ALA A 270 26.43 18.87 3.57
C ALA A 270 27.18 18.10 4.67
N SER A 271 28.26 17.42 4.28
CA SER A 271 29.13 16.72 5.22
C SER A 271 29.89 17.68 6.13
N PRO A 272 30.24 17.27 7.36
CA PRO A 272 31.07 18.07 8.26
C PRO A 272 32.41 18.48 7.65
N GLY A 273 32.89 19.67 8.01
CA GLY A 273 34.16 20.24 7.57
C GLY A 273 34.02 21.42 6.61
N TRP A 274 35.12 21.76 5.93
CA TRP A 274 35.15 22.88 4.99
C TRP A 274 34.34 22.58 3.73
N MET A 275 33.42 23.48 3.39
CA MET A 275 32.60 23.41 2.19
C MET A 275 32.78 24.69 1.38
N LYS A 276 33.00 24.54 0.06
CA LYS A 276 33.04 25.66 -0.88
C LYS A 276 31.77 25.70 -1.71
N GLN A 277 31.14 26.87 -1.80
CA GLN A 277 30.01 27.12 -2.69
C GLN A 277 30.26 28.42 -3.45
N GLY A 278 30.41 28.33 -4.77
CA GLY A 278 30.91 29.45 -5.58
C GLY A 278 32.31 29.86 -5.10
N ASP A 279 32.49 31.16 -4.85
CA ASP A 279 33.75 31.72 -4.30
C ASP A 279 33.78 31.83 -2.77
N LYS A 280 32.72 31.36 -2.09
CA LYS A 280 32.58 31.45 -0.64
C LYS A 280 32.92 30.12 0.01
N TRP A 281 33.62 30.20 1.14
CA TRP A 281 33.89 29.07 2.01
C TRP A 281 33.01 29.12 3.25
N TYR A 282 32.60 27.95 3.70
CA TYR A 282 31.81 27.72 4.90
C TYR A 282 32.46 26.59 5.70
N TYR A 283 32.14 26.49 6.98
CA TYR A 283 32.50 25.33 7.78
C TYR A 283 31.24 24.68 8.33
N ILE A 284 31.06 23.38 8.08
CA ILE A 284 29.91 22.60 8.51
C ILE A 284 30.27 21.84 9.79
N ASN A 285 29.46 22.01 10.83
CA ASN A 285 29.64 21.31 12.10
C ASN A 285 29.32 19.81 11.97
N SER A 286 29.68 19.04 12.99
CA SER A 286 29.36 17.60 13.04
C SER A 286 27.86 17.29 13.00
N ASP A 287 27.01 18.23 13.44
CA ASP A 287 25.56 18.12 13.37
C ASP A 287 24.98 18.55 12.00
N GLY A 288 25.83 18.92 11.04
CA GLY A 288 25.45 19.37 9.70
C GLY A 288 25.13 20.86 9.58
N SER A 289 25.05 21.60 10.70
CA SER A 289 24.76 23.03 10.66
C SER A 289 25.98 23.84 10.22
N ALA A 290 25.77 24.95 9.51
CA ALA A 290 26.83 25.90 9.18
C ALA A 290 27.29 26.66 10.42
N ARG A 291 28.61 26.72 10.59
CA ARG A 291 29.25 27.40 11.70
C ARG A 291 29.33 28.91 11.46
N THR A 292 29.19 29.67 12.54
CA THR A 292 29.36 31.12 12.57
C THR A 292 30.32 31.50 13.70
N GLY A 293 30.95 32.67 13.60
CA GLY A 293 31.84 33.21 14.61
C GLY A 293 33.25 32.59 14.62
N LEU A 294 33.98 32.85 15.71
CA LEU A 294 35.34 32.40 15.92
C LEU A 294 35.38 30.92 16.33
N PHE A 295 36.22 30.11 15.68
CA PHE A 295 36.39 28.70 16.03
C PHE A 295 37.79 28.17 15.67
N GLN A 296 38.15 27.02 16.25
CA GLN A 296 39.41 26.35 16.01
C GLN A 296 39.22 25.02 15.27
N ASP A 297 40.06 24.75 14.28
CA ASP A 297 40.12 23.52 13.50
C ASP A 297 41.59 23.20 13.17
N GLY A 298 42.04 21.97 13.42
CA GLY A 298 43.43 21.58 13.16
C GLY A 298 44.50 22.46 13.85
N GLY A 299 44.20 23.02 15.02
CA GLY A 299 45.08 23.93 15.76
C GLY A 299 45.09 25.39 15.28
N LYS A 300 44.42 25.69 14.16
CA LYS A 300 44.31 27.05 13.61
C LYS A 300 42.96 27.65 13.94
N TRP A 301 42.94 28.97 14.13
CA TRP A 301 41.72 29.72 14.40
C TRP A 301 41.19 30.36 13.12
N TYR A 302 39.87 30.37 12.98
CA TYR A 302 39.15 30.87 11.82
C TYR A 302 37.92 31.65 12.28
N PHE A 303 37.38 32.47 11.39
CA PHE A 303 36.15 33.22 11.65
C PHE A 303 35.18 33.06 10.49
N LEU A 304 33.94 32.69 10.78
CA LEU A 304 32.82 32.72 9.84
C LEU A 304 31.91 33.90 10.19
N ASN A 305 31.45 34.63 9.19
CA ASN A 305 30.45 35.69 9.35
C ASN A 305 29.11 35.11 9.83
N GLY A 306 28.15 35.97 10.17
CA GLY A 306 26.81 35.56 10.58
C GLY A 306 26.03 34.82 9.49
N ASP A 307 26.38 35.01 8.21
CA ASP A 307 25.86 34.26 7.07
C ASP A 307 26.63 32.95 6.81
N GLY A 308 27.58 32.60 7.68
CA GLY A 308 28.41 31.39 7.59
C GLY A 308 29.64 31.51 6.70
N THR A 309 29.82 32.63 5.99
CA THR A 309 30.94 32.78 5.04
C THR A 309 32.27 33.02 5.74
N PHE A 310 33.35 32.43 5.24
CA PHE A 310 34.69 32.59 5.78
C PHE A 310 35.19 34.03 5.62
N LYS A 311 35.67 34.60 6.72
CA LYS A 311 36.12 35.99 6.77
C LYS A 311 37.65 36.10 6.73
N THR A 312 38.12 37.01 5.88
CA THR A 312 39.49 37.53 5.89
C THR A 312 39.51 39.00 6.28
N GLY A 313 40.69 39.50 6.69
CA GLY A 313 40.91 40.85 7.17
C GLY A 313 40.50 41.06 8.62
N TRP A 314 40.20 42.31 8.97
CA TRP A 314 39.80 42.71 10.31
C TRP A 314 38.45 42.14 10.72
N VAL A 315 38.39 41.68 11.97
CA VAL A 315 37.19 41.17 12.63
C VAL A 315 37.13 41.73 14.06
N GLU A 316 35.93 42.10 14.49
CA GLU A 316 35.65 42.41 15.89
C GLU A 316 34.65 41.39 16.43
N SER A 317 34.96 40.81 17.59
CA SER A 317 34.11 39.81 18.25
C SER A 317 34.26 39.96 19.76
N ALA A 318 33.13 40.04 20.47
CA ALA A 318 33.09 40.23 21.92
C ALA A 318 33.97 41.40 22.43
N GLY A 319 33.98 42.52 21.70
CA GLY A 319 34.75 43.73 22.03
C GLY A 319 36.26 43.62 21.79
N LYS A 320 36.73 42.53 21.17
CA LYS A 320 38.14 42.30 20.84
C LYS A 320 38.35 42.32 19.33
N LYS A 321 39.47 42.87 18.89
CA LYS A 321 39.85 42.93 17.48
C LYS A 321 40.83 41.83 17.12
N TYR A 322 40.63 41.26 15.94
CA TYR A 322 41.36 40.14 15.37
C TYR A 322 41.69 40.46 13.90
N TYR A 323 42.72 39.82 13.36
CA TYR A 323 43.03 39.89 11.94
C TYR A 323 43.20 38.50 11.35
N LEU A 324 42.42 38.20 10.30
CA LEU A 324 42.42 36.93 9.58
C LEU A 324 43.18 37.09 8.26
N ALA A 325 44.27 36.36 8.05
CA ALA A 325 44.98 36.34 6.77
C ALA A 325 45.60 34.96 6.52
N ASN A 326 45.92 34.65 5.26
CA ASN A 326 46.45 33.34 4.87
C ASN A 326 45.59 32.17 5.40
N TYR A 327 44.27 32.34 5.34
CA TYR A 327 43.28 31.38 5.81
C TYR A 327 43.32 31.07 7.31
N GLN A 328 43.82 31.97 8.18
CA GLN A 328 43.80 31.75 9.63
C GLN A 328 43.89 33.06 10.43
N LEU A 329 43.67 32.98 11.73
CA LEU A 329 43.91 34.04 12.70
C LEU A 329 45.41 34.33 12.81
N MET A 330 45.76 35.60 12.73
CA MET A 330 47.14 36.03 12.86
C MET A 330 47.51 36.28 14.32
N THR A 331 48.70 35.83 14.69
CA THR A 331 49.35 36.09 15.99
C THR A 331 50.71 36.76 15.78
N GLY A 332 51.30 37.34 16.82
CA GLY A 332 52.59 38.02 16.79
C GLY A 332 52.59 39.34 16.01
N TRP A 333 53.79 39.82 15.68
CA TRP A 333 53.99 41.05 14.88
C TRP A 333 53.52 40.88 13.44
N ARG A 334 52.69 41.80 12.95
CA ARG A 334 52.15 41.81 11.59
C ARG A 334 52.12 43.21 11.01
N LYS A 335 52.60 43.33 9.76
CA LYS A 335 52.48 44.55 8.97
C LYS A 335 51.20 44.47 8.13
N ILE A 336 50.29 45.42 8.31
CA ILE A 336 48.98 45.50 7.63
C ILE A 336 48.79 46.96 7.19
N ASP A 337 48.59 47.19 5.90
CA ASP A 337 48.42 48.54 5.32
C ASP A 337 49.47 49.55 5.82
N ASP A 338 50.75 49.15 5.69
CA ASP A 338 51.93 49.90 6.13
C ASP A 338 52.08 50.22 7.63
N LYS A 339 51.16 49.75 8.48
CA LYS A 339 51.24 49.84 9.93
C LYS A 339 51.67 48.51 10.56
N GLN A 340 52.43 48.57 11.66
CA GLN A 340 52.81 47.40 12.44
C GLN A 340 51.82 47.20 13.59
N TYR A 341 51.34 45.96 13.77
CA TYR A 341 50.44 45.55 14.84
C TYR A 341 51.04 44.35 15.57
N TYR A 342 50.66 44.15 16.82
CA TYR A 342 50.93 42.91 17.54
C TYR A 342 49.62 42.23 17.93
N PHE A 343 49.54 40.93 17.69
CA PHE A 343 48.43 40.09 18.11
C PHE A 343 48.93 39.06 19.14
N TYR A 344 48.24 38.90 20.26
CA TYR A 344 48.60 37.90 21.26
C TYR A 344 48.40 36.46 20.73
N GLN A 345 48.78 35.45 21.51
CA GLN A 345 48.62 34.04 21.12
C GLN A 345 47.16 33.60 20.97
N ASP A 346 46.24 34.28 21.67
CA ASP A 346 44.80 34.12 21.48
C ASP A 346 44.26 34.95 20.28
N GLY A 347 45.16 35.60 19.53
CA GLY A 347 44.92 36.42 18.34
C GLY A 347 44.31 37.79 18.61
N THR A 348 44.15 38.18 19.87
CA THR A 348 43.62 39.50 20.21
C THR A 348 44.64 40.59 19.89
N MET A 349 44.19 41.68 19.27
CA MET A 349 45.04 42.82 18.94
C MET A 349 45.48 43.55 20.20
N ALA A 350 46.79 43.76 20.35
CA ALA A 350 47.35 44.52 21.45
C ALA A 350 47.07 46.02 21.31
N THR A 351 46.86 46.67 22.46
CA THR A 351 46.81 48.12 22.63
C THR A 351 47.55 48.47 23.92
N GLY A 352 48.05 49.70 24.04
CA GLY A 352 48.86 50.14 25.17
C GLY A 352 50.29 49.57 25.17
N TRP A 353 50.92 49.55 26.34
CA TRP A 353 52.27 49.03 26.52
C TRP A 353 52.27 47.49 26.55
N ILE A 354 53.13 46.88 25.75
CA ILE A 354 53.41 45.44 25.78
C ILE A 354 54.91 45.19 25.91
N THR A 355 55.29 44.05 26.50
CA THR A 355 56.68 43.61 26.60
C THR A 355 56.86 42.28 25.89
N ILE A 356 57.82 42.22 24.96
CA ILE A 356 58.16 41.01 24.18
C ILE A 356 59.68 40.89 24.18
N ASP A 357 60.21 39.73 24.58
CA ASP A 357 61.65 39.47 24.63
C ASP A 357 62.45 40.57 25.35
N ASN A 358 61.96 41.02 26.52
CA ASN A 358 62.50 42.11 27.35
C ASN A 358 62.53 43.51 26.70
N LYS A 359 61.80 43.73 25.60
CA LYS A 359 61.64 45.05 24.98
C LYS A 359 60.21 45.55 25.12
N SER A 360 60.05 46.84 25.38
CA SER A 360 58.73 47.45 25.57
C SER A 360 58.29 48.23 24.34
N TYR A 361 57.04 48.03 23.93
CA TYR A 361 56.44 48.66 22.76
C TYR A 361 55.12 49.30 23.15
N TYR A 362 54.83 50.49 22.60
CA TYR A 362 53.54 51.14 22.77
C TYR A 362 52.69 51.01 21.50
N LEU A 363 51.52 50.40 21.62
CA LEU A 363 50.54 50.24 20.56
C LEU A 363 49.39 51.23 20.82
N LYS A 364 49.05 52.07 19.84
CA LYS A 364 47.98 53.06 20.01
C LYS A 364 46.61 52.38 20.15
N GLU A 365 45.55 53.15 20.40
CA GLU A 365 44.17 52.63 20.45
C GLU A 365 43.71 51.99 19.13
N ASP A 366 44.23 52.46 17.98
CA ASP A 366 44.00 51.81 16.69
C ASP A 366 44.80 50.51 16.51
N GLY A 367 45.62 50.14 17.49
CA GLY A 367 46.48 48.96 17.53
C GLY A 367 47.83 49.11 16.86
N SER A 368 48.09 50.23 16.16
CA SER A 368 49.34 50.40 15.43
C SER A 368 50.48 50.84 16.34
N LEU A 369 51.67 50.29 16.11
CA LEU A 369 52.90 50.62 16.81
C LEU A 369 53.23 52.11 16.68
N ASP A 370 53.53 52.75 17.80
CA ASP A 370 54.14 54.07 17.83
C ASP A 370 55.67 53.92 17.77
N PRO A 371 56.32 54.24 16.63
CA PRO A 371 57.76 54.12 16.50
C PRO A 371 58.53 55.18 17.30
N SER A 372 57.85 56.23 17.79
CA SER A 372 58.46 57.33 18.53
C SER A 372 58.50 57.10 20.05
N ALA A 373 57.77 56.10 20.56
CA ALA A 373 57.66 55.79 21.97
C ALA A 373 58.86 55.00 22.55
N GLY A 374 60.06 55.16 21.97
CA GLY A 374 61.24 54.29 22.11
C GLY A 374 61.59 53.77 23.52
N ASP A 375 62.26 52.60 23.55
CA ASP A 375 62.70 51.81 24.72
C ASP A 375 62.86 52.64 26.00
N LYS A 376 61.80 52.70 26.81
CA LYS A 376 61.95 53.12 28.20
C LYS A 376 62.60 51.97 28.95
N ASP A 377 63.92 51.99 28.97
CA ASP A 377 64.74 51.19 29.89
C ASP A 377 64.16 51.39 31.31
N GLN A 378 63.77 50.29 31.98
CA GLN A 378 63.13 50.33 33.31
C GLN A 378 64.16 50.63 34.41
N THR A 379 64.86 51.76 34.29
CA THR A 379 65.67 52.30 35.40
C THR A 379 65.09 53.55 36.03
N GLN A 380 63.99 54.13 35.55
CA GLN A 380 63.29 55.21 36.27
C GLN A 380 61.78 55.21 36.05
N GLN A 381 61.03 54.63 36.98
CA GLN A 381 59.78 55.20 37.50
C GLN A 381 59.32 54.42 38.72
N THR A 382 59.86 54.82 39.88
CA THR A 382 59.05 54.85 41.09
C THR A 382 58.10 56.06 40.97
N GLU A 383 56.87 55.86 41.45
CA GLU A 383 55.86 56.88 41.79
C GLU A 383 54.66 57.12 40.85
N GLN A 384 53.50 56.71 41.42
CA GLN A 384 52.11 57.16 41.25
C GLN A 384 51.40 56.74 39.94
N ILE A 385 50.19 56.14 39.95
CA ILE A 385 48.95 56.51 40.66
C ILE A 385 48.11 55.22 40.86
N SER A 386 48.03 54.67 42.08
CA SER A 386 46.83 54.51 42.94
C SER A 386 45.46 54.94 42.37
N GLN A 387 44.44 54.06 42.54
CA GLN A 387 42.98 54.30 42.51
C GLN A 387 42.33 54.31 41.12
N ASN A 388 41.18 53.70 40.83
CA ASN A 388 40.15 52.88 41.52
C ASN A 388 39.06 52.63 40.43
N PRO A 389 37.95 51.93 40.71
CA PRO A 389 37.75 50.58 41.25
C PRO A 389 37.26 49.58 40.19
#